data_AF-A0A2X4UW56-F1
#
_entry.id   AF-A0A2X4UW56-F1
#
_cell.length_a   1.000
_cell.length_b   1.000
_cell.length_c   1.000
_cell.angle_alpha   90.00
_cell.angle_beta   90.00
_cell.angle_gamma   90.00
#
_symmetry.space_group_name_H-M   'P 1'
#
loop_
_entity.id
_entity.type
_entity.pdbx_description
1 polymer ?
#
loop_
_entity_poly.entity_id
_entity_poly.type
_entity_poly.pdbx_seq_one_letter_code
_entity_poly.pdbx_strand_id
1 'polypeptide(L)' 'MIDYMDTATRDPLELVEQCLALACAGITVDNAAVKESLQLILHEKICTLFNVLYEEEPPAPALS' A
#
# COMPACT_ATOMS: atom_id res chain seq x y z
N MET A 1 -16.18 -16.86 1.51
CA MET A 1 -15.34 -16.41 0.39
C MET A 1 -15.34 -14.90 0.49
N ILE A 2 -14.32 -14.33 1.15
CA ILE A 2 -14.18 -12.88 1.27
C ILE A 2 -13.72 -12.44 -0.11
N ASP A 3 -14.62 -11.83 -0.86
CA ASP A 3 -14.36 -11.23 -2.16
C ASP A 3 -13.22 -10.22 -1.94
N TYR A 4 -12.02 -10.58 -2.37
CA TYR A 4 -10.88 -9.68 -2.46
C TYR A 4 -11.28 -8.69 -3.55
N MET A 5 -12.02 -7.64 -3.15
CA MET A 5 -12.36 -6.55 -4.04
C MET A 5 -11.04 -6.06 -4.63
N ASP A 6 -10.92 -6.21 -5.94
CA ASP A 6 -9.87 -5.63 -6.73
C ASP A 6 -10.04 -4.10 -6.72
N THR A 7 -9.71 -3.50 -5.56
CA THR A 7 -9.51 -2.07 -5.38
C THR A 7 -8.03 -1.78 -5.58
N ALA A 8 -7.45 -2.23 -6.69
CA ALA A 8 -6.09 -1.84 -7.06
C ALA A 8 -6.10 -0.36 -7.50
N THR A 9 -6.42 0.52 -6.56
CA THR A 9 -6.27 1.97 -6.67
C THR A 9 -4.79 2.26 -6.74
N ARG A 10 -4.34 2.57 -7.96
CA ARG A 10 -2.97 2.98 -8.27
C ARG A 10 -2.78 4.49 -8.15
N ASP A 11 -3.82 5.22 -7.77
CA ASP A 11 -3.70 6.64 -7.48
C ASP A 11 -2.80 6.82 -6.24
N PRO A 12 -1.67 7.55 -6.37
CA PRO A 12 -0.72 7.69 -5.26
C PRO A 12 -1.34 8.38 -4.03
N LEU A 13 -2.27 9.32 -4.22
CA LEU A 13 -2.90 10.03 -3.12
C LEU A 13 -3.85 9.10 -2.35
N GLU A 14 -4.67 8.36 -3.07
CA GLU A 14 -5.57 7.37 -2.47
C GLU A 14 -4.79 6.27 -1.71
N LEU A 15 -3.65 5.83 -2.26
CA LEU A 15 -2.76 4.87 -1.58
C LEU A 15 -2.18 5.45 -0.28
N VAL A 16 -1.78 6.72 -0.26
CA VAL A 16 -1.31 7.40 0.96
C VAL A 16 -2.43 7.48 2.01
N GLU A 17 -3.64 7.86 1.59
CA GLU A 17 -4.80 7.94 2.48
C GLU A 17 -5.15 6.58 3.10
N GLN A 18 -5.13 5.51 2.29
CA GLN A 18 -5.33 4.14 2.75
C GLN A 18 -4.25 3.71 3.75
N CYS A 19 -2.97 4.02 3.49
CA CYS A 19 -1.87 3.73 4.41
C CYS A 19 -2.05 4.45 5.76
N LEU A 20 -2.45 5.73 5.72
CA LEU A 20 -2.70 6.51 6.93
C LEU A 20 -3.86 5.92 7.75
N ALA A 21 -4.96 5.57 7.08
CA ALA A 21 -6.12 4.96 7.73
C ALA A 21 -5.75 3.62 8.41
N LEU A 22 -4.97 2.78 7.74
CA LEU A 22 -4.47 1.51 8.27
C LEU A 22 -3.54 1.70 9.48
N ALA A 23 -2.63 2.68 9.42
CA ALA A 23 -1.76 3.02 10.54
C ALA A 23 -2.56 3.49 11.77
N CYS A 24 -3.54 4.37 11.56
CA CYS A 24 -4.46 4.82 12.61
C CYS A 24 -5.24 3.65 13.21
N ALA A 25 -5.81 2.77 12.37
CA ALA A 25 -6.53 1.59 12.84
C ALA A 25 -5.62 0.68 13.70
N GLY A 26 -4.38 0.42 13.25
CA GLY A 26 -3.42 -0.40 13.99
C GLY A 26 -2.96 0.20 15.33
N ILE A 27 -3.05 1.51 15.51
CA ILE A 27 -2.80 2.18 16.81
C ILE A 27 -3.98 1.96 17.76
N THR A 28 -5.21 2.01 17.25
CA THR A 28 -6.44 1.91 18.06
C THR A 28 -6.84 0.49 18.43
N VAL A 29 -6.29 -0.53 17.77
CA VAL A 29 -6.64 -1.93 17.98
C VAL A 29 -5.76 -2.55 19.07
N ASP A 30 -6.41 -3.03 20.14
CA ASP A 30 -5.76 -3.75 21.25
C ASP A 30 -5.56 -5.25 20.96
N ASN A 31 -6.30 -5.82 20.01
CA ASN A 31 -6.15 -7.22 19.65
C ASN A 31 -4.86 -7.45 18.85
N ALA A 32 -3.93 -8.22 19.43
CA ALA A 32 -2.61 -8.48 18.83
C ALA A 32 -2.67 -9.13 17.44
N ALA A 33 -3.55 -10.12 17.22
CA ALA A 33 -3.66 -10.81 15.94
C ALA A 33 -4.24 -9.89 14.84
N VAL A 34 -5.21 -9.05 15.20
CA VAL A 34 -5.77 -8.05 14.28
C VAL A 34 -4.71 -6.99 13.98
N LYS A 35 -3.94 -6.55 14.98
CA LYS A 35 -2.85 -5.59 14.79
C LYS A 35 -1.77 -6.08 13.85
N GLU A 36 -1.33 -7.34 14.01
CA GLU A 36 -0.35 -7.97 13.11
C GLU A 36 -0.89 -8.06 11.67
N SER A 37 -2.17 -8.43 11.52
CA SER A 37 -2.83 -8.45 10.21
C SER A 37 -2.86 -7.06 9.56
N LEU A 38 -3.21 -6.02 10.32
CA LEU A 38 -3.22 -4.64 9.83
C LEU A 38 -1.82 -4.14 9.46
N GLN A 39 -0.79 -4.52 10.21
CA GLN A 39 0.61 -4.21 9.89
C GLN A 39 1.06 -4.85 8.58
N LEU A 40 0.65 -6.10 8.32
CA LEU A 40 0.95 -6.79 7.07
C LEU A 40 0.27 -6.10 5.88
N ILE A 41 -1.01 -5.75 6.01
CA ILE A 41 -1.75 -5.02 4.97
C ILE A 41 -1.13 -3.63 4.73
N LEU A 42 -0.73 -2.93 5.79
CA LEU A 42 -0.04 -1.64 5.67
C LEU A 42 1.28 -1.76 4.90
N HIS A 43 2.07 -2.79 5.19
CA HIS A 43 3.32 -3.06 4.49
C HIS A 43 3.09 -3.28 2.99
N GLU A 44 2.13 -4.12 2.61
CA GLU A 44 1.78 -4.37 1.20
C GLU A 44 1.36 -3.09 0.46
N LYS A 45 0.57 -2.23 1.11
CA LYS A 45 0.16 -0.95 0.52
C LYS A 45 1.32 0.05 0.38
N ILE A 46 2.23 0.11 1.36
CA ILE A 46 3.44 0.95 1.26
C ILE A 46 4.34 0.49 0.12
N CYS A 47 4.51 -0.83 -0.08
CA CYS A 47 5.24 -1.36 -1.22
C CYS A 47 4.59 -0.96 -2.54
N THR A 48 3.26 -1.06 -2.62
CA THR A 48 2.51 -0.64 -3.82
C THR A 48 2.67 0.86 -4.08
N LEU A 49 2.59 1.69 -3.05
CA LEU A 49 2.82 3.14 -3.14
C LEU A 49 4.25 3.43 -3.61
N PHE A 50 5.25 2.74 -3.06
CA PHE A 50 6.64 2.91 -3.48
C PHE A 50 6.82 2.56 -4.97
N ASN A 51 6.23 1.46 -5.42
CA ASN A 51 6.27 1.08 -6.83
C ASN A 51 5.59 2.13 -7.72
N VAL A 52 4.41 2.61 -7.33
CA VAL A 52 3.70 3.66 -8.08
C VAL A 52 4.50 4.97 -8.16
N LEU A 53 5.21 5.35 -7.09
CA LEU A 53 5.96 6.60 -7.04
C LEU A 53 7.35 6.51 -7.70
N TYR A 54 7.95 5.32 -7.76
CA TYR A 54 9.37 5.17 -8.11
C TYR A 54 9.65 4.15 -9.22
N GLU A 55 8.68 3.36 -9.70
CA GLU A 55 8.81 2.55 -10.93
C GLU A 55 8.37 3.32 -12.20
N GLU A 56 8.60 4.64 -12.26
CA GLU A 56 8.73 5.30 -13.58
C GLU A 56 10.09 4.89 -14.19
N GLU A 57 9.99 4.20 -15.33
CA GLU A 57 11.03 3.61 -16.17
C GLU A 57 12.41 4.31 -16.08
N PRO A 58 13.53 3.59 -15.82
CA PRO A 58 14.85 4.17 -16.06
C PRO A 58 14.93 4.57 -17.54
N PRO A 59 15.39 5.80 -17.87
CA PRO A 59 15.36 6.29 -19.24
C PRO A 59 16.03 5.27 -20.16
N ALA A 60 15.30 4.80 -21.17
CA ALA A 60 15.83 3.89 -22.18
C ALA A 60 17.19 4.44 -22.66
N PRO A 61 18.27 3.63 -22.66
CA PRO A 61 19.55 4.11 -23.12
C PRO A 61 19.37 4.62 -24.54
N ALA A 62 19.69 5.89 -24.77
CA ALA A 62 19.71 6.46 -26.11
C ALA A 62 20.66 5.61 -26.95
N LEU A 63 20.10 4.81 -27.86
CA LEU A 63 20.87 4.09 -28.87
C LEU A 63 21.49 5.14 -29.80
N SER A 64 22.74 5.51 -29.50
CA SER A 64 23.61 6.34 -30.35
C SER A 64 24.44 5.46 -31.27
#